data_AF-R1GPN2-F1
#
_entry.id   AF-R1GPN2-F1
#
_cell.length_a   1.000
_cell.length_b   1.000
_cell.length_c   1.000
_cell.angle_alpha   90.00
_cell.angle_beta   90.00
_cell.angle_gamma   90.00
#
_symmetry.space_group_name_H-M   'P 1'
#
loop_
_entity.id
_entity.type
_entity.pdbx_description
1 polymer ?
#
loop_
_entity_poly.entity_id
_entity_poly.type
_entity_poly.pdbx_seq_one_letter_code
_entity_poly.pdbx_strand_id
1 'polypeptide(L)'
;MGEWSEYFEDFPEENPANWVNGEFNPRLAQEIRNQEDRLRATTNKARSEINAVIMKAWLETKSKAFLLTEDCPQCGLTKLNTYKISDTFYLCECQDCGIHGRGETHSLALKSTFDAIGDGLDWRDNVI
;
A
#
# COMPACT_ATOMS: atom_id res chain seq x y z
N MET A 1 -40.04 -2.51 -45.54
CA MET A 1 -40.75 -1.80 -44.45
C MET A 1 -39.97 -2.11 -43.17
N GLY A 2 -38.92 -1.39 -42.82
CA GLY A 2 -38.59 0.01 -43.09
C GLY A 2 -38.24 0.64 -41.75
N GLU A 3 -37.15 1.40 -41.71
CA GLU A 3 -37.08 2.63 -40.91
C GLU A 3 -37.13 2.53 -39.37
N TRP A 4 -36.87 1.37 -38.74
CA TRP A 4 -36.86 1.30 -37.25
C TRP A 4 -35.47 1.25 -36.62
N SER A 5 -34.46 0.71 -37.30
CA SER A 5 -33.07 0.72 -36.81
C SER A 5 -32.36 2.04 -37.17
N GLU A 6 -32.66 2.61 -38.33
CA GLU A 6 -32.08 3.88 -38.80
C GLU A 6 -32.56 5.09 -37.97
N TYR A 7 -33.70 5.00 -37.30
CA TYR A 7 -34.21 6.06 -36.42
C TYR A 7 -33.40 6.24 -35.12
N PHE A 8 -32.63 5.22 -34.72
CA PHE A 8 -31.75 5.28 -33.54
C PHE A 8 -30.28 5.50 -33.90
N GLU A 9 -29.91 5.51 -35.19
CA GLU A 9 -28.54 5.83 -35.61
C GLU A 9 -28.23 7.34 -35.53
N ASP A 10 -29.27 8.19 -35.60
CA ASP A 10 -29.13 9.65 -35.60
C ASP A 10 -29.08 10.29 -34.20
N PHE A 11 -29.30 9.53 -33.13
CA PHE A 11 -29.27 10.04 -31.76
C PHE A 11 -28.17 9.31 -30.96
N PRO A 12 -26.96 9.90 -30.83
CA PRO A 12 -25.94 9.31 -29.97
C PRO A 12 -26.49 9.16 -28.56
N GLU A 13 -26.38 7.95 -27.98
CA GLU A 13 -26.84 7.68 -26.61
C GLU A 13 -26.30 8.75 -25.65
N GLU A 14 -27.21 9.46 -24.98
CA GLU A 14 -26.84 10.46 -23.99
C GLU A 14 -26.09 9.77 -22.85
N ASN A 15 -24.81 10.11 -22.66
CA ASN A 15 -24.03 9.56 -21.55
C ASN A 15 -24.69 9.99 -20.22
N PRO A 16 -25.19 9.05 -19.39
CA PRO A 16 -25.84 9.37 -18.13
C PRO A 16 -24.97 10.17 -17.16
N ALA A 17 -23.64 10.06 -17.29
CA ALA A 17 -22.68 10.82 -16.50
C ALA A 17 -22.60 12.32 -16.86
N ASN A 18 -23.36 12.80 -17.85
CA ASN A 18 -23.46 14.23 -18.20
C ASN A 18 -24.64 14.94 -17.51
N TRP A 19 -25.47 14.21 -16.77
CA TRP A 19 -26.54 14.79 -15.98
C TRP A 19 -26.00 15.32 -14.65
N VAL A 20 -26.34 16.56 -14.31
CA VAL A 20 -25.98 17.22 -13.05
C VAL A 20 -27.25 17.80 -12.44
N ASN A 21 -27.58 17.39 -11.22
CA ASN A 21 -28.79 17.84 -10.50
C ASN A 21 -30.11 17.68 -11.29
N GLY A 22 -30.20 16.64 -12.12
CA GLY A 22 -31.40 16.38 -12.94
C GLY A 22 -31.49 17.16 -14.25
N GLU A 23 -30.42 17.87 -14.65
CA GLU A 23 -30.32 18.56 -15.94
C GLU A 23 -29.16 17.98 -16.78
N PHE A 24 -29.38 17.72 -18.06
CA PHE A 24 -28.32 17.29 -18.98
C PHE A 24 -27.38 18.45 -19.29
N ASN A 25 -26.19 18.44 -18.66
CA ASN A 25 -25.19 19.49 -18.81
C ASN A 25 -23.78 18.89 -18.95
N PRO A 26 -23.39 18.45 -20.16
CA PRO A 26 -22.11 17.77 -20.40
C PRO A 26 -20.89 18.64 -20.06
N ARG A 27 -21.00 19.97 -20.22
CA ARG A 27 -19.92 20.90 -19.88
C ARG A 27 -19.69 20.97 -18.37
N LEU A 28 -20.77 21.14 -17.59
CA LEU A 28 -20.68 21.18 -16.14
C LEU A 28 -20.21 19.84 -15.57
N ALA A 29 -20.71 18.73 -16.09
CA ALA A 29 -20.28 17.39 -15.68
C ALA A 29 -18.78 17.16 -15.94
N GLN A 30 -18.27 17.61 -17.08
CA GLN A 30 -16.84 17.53 -17.38
C GLN A 30 -16.00 18.43 -16.45
N GLU A 31 -16.50 19.62 -16.11
CA GLU A 31 -15.81 20.51 -15.19
C GLU A 31 -15.73 19.94 -13.77
N ILE A 32 -16.82 19.34 -13.26
CA ILE A 32 -16.84 18.64 -11.97
C ILE A 32 -15.82 17.50 -11.98
N ARG A 33 -15.81 16.63 -13.01
CA ARG A 33 -14.82 15.56 -13.16
C ARG A 33 -13.40 16.10 -13.15
N ASN A 34 -13.12 17.14 -13.94
CA ASN A 34 -11.80 17.75 -13.99
C ASN A 34 -11.38 18.33 -12.63
N GLN A 35 -12.30 18.93 -11.88
CA GLN A 35 -12.03 19.43 -10.52
C GLN A 35 -11.77 18.28 -9.54
N GLU A 36 -12.59 17.22 -9.57
CA GLU A 36 -12.37 16.02 -8.75
C GLU A 36 -11.03 15.37 -9.07
N ASP A 37 -10.67 15.20 -10.34
CA ASP A 37 -9.41 14.61 -10.76
C ASP A 37 -8.22 15.45 -10.29
N ARG A 38 -8.33 16.78 -10.38
CA ARG A 38 -7.32 17.69 -9.82
C ARG A 38 -7.20 17.54 -8.31
N LEU A 39 -8.32 17.49 -7.58
CA LEU A 39 -8.34 17.32 -6.12
C LEU A 39 -7.80 15.94 -5.70
N ARG A 40 -8.12 14.88 -6.45
CA ARG A 40 -7.58 13.53 -6.25
C ARG A 40 -6.09 13.52 -6.50
N ALA A 41 -5.62 14.12 -7.59
CA ALA A 41 -4.20 14.20 -7.91
C ALA A 41 -3.41 14.98 -6.85
N THR A 42 -3.91 16.13 -6.37
CA THR A 42 -3.25 16.90 -5.32
C THR A 42 -3.26 16.15 -3.98
N THR A 43 -4.37 15.52 -3.62
CA THR A 43 -4.49 14.71 -2.39
C THR A 43 -3.56 13.50 -2.43
N ASN A 44 -3.50 12.79 -3.56
CA ASN A 44 -2.61 11.64 -3.74
C ASN A 44 -1.15 12.07 -3.67
N LYS A 45 -0.79 13.20 -4.28
CA LYS A 45 0.56 13.77 -4.18
C LYS A 45 0.92 14.08 -2.73
N ALA A 46 0.07 14.82 -2.02
CA ALA A 46 0.30 15.15 -0.61
C ALA A 46 0.42 13.89 0.27
N ARG A 47 -0.42 12.89 0.05
CA ARG A 47 -0.33 11.58 0.74
C ARG A 47 1.00 10.87 0.46
N SER A 48 1.43 10.85 -0.81
CA SER A 48 2.71 10.23 -1.18
C SER A 48 3.91 10.93 -0.53
N GLU A 49 3.88 12.26 -0.43
CA GLU A 49 4.92 13.04 0.23
C GLU A 49 4.96 12.75 1.74
N ILE A 50 3.80 12.68 2.40
CA ILE A 50 3.70 12.30 3.81
C ILE A 50 4.23 10.88 4.04
N ASN A 51 3.82 9.91 3.23
CA ASN A 51 4.29 8.53 3.34
C ASN A 51 5.80 8.44 3.15
N ALA A 52 6.37 9.17 2.19
CA ALA A 52 7.81 9.21 1.97
C ALA A 52 8.58 9.75 3.19
N VAL A 53 8.06 10.78 3.87
CA VAL A 53 8.66 11.31 5.10
C VAL A 53 8.58 10.29 6.24
N ILE A 54 7.43 9.65 6.44
CA ILE A 54 7.24 8.59 7.45
C ILE A 54 8.20 7.43 7.20
N MET A 55 8.28 6.96 5.96
CA MET A 55 9.15 5.85 5.57
C MET A 55 10.62 6.17 5.77
N LYS A 56 11.06 7.38 5.42
CA LYS A 56 12.42 7.82 5.69
C LYS A 56 12.73 7.81 7.19
N ALA A 57 11.83 8.38 8.01
CA ALA A 57 12.02 8.44 9.45
C ALA A 57 12.02 7.05 10.11
N TRP A 58 11.19 6.14 9.60
CA TRP A 58 11.16 4.74 10.01
C TRP A 58 12.46 4.02 9.68
N LEU A 59 12.95 4.12 8.44
CA LEU A 59 14.21 3.49 8.01
C LEU A 59 15.41 4.01 8.82
N GLU A 60 15.47 5.31 9.09
CA GLU A 60 16.51 5.91 9.93
C GLU A 60 16.47 5.35 11.36
N THR A 61 15.29 5.31 11.98
CA THR A 61 15.09 4.74 13.32
C THR A 61 15.49 3.26 13.35
N LYS A 62 15.00 2.47 12.40
CA LYS A 62 15.27 1.04 12.28
C LYS A 62 16.77 0.75 12.09
N SER A 63 17.45 1.54 11.25
CA SER A 63 18.90 1.39 11.05
C SER A 63 19.70 1.59 12.34
N LYS A 64 19.31 2.58 13.17
CA LYS A 64 19.94 2.86 14.46
C LYS A 64 19.62 1.80 15.51
N ALA A 65 18.48 1.12 15.37
CA ALA A 65 18.02 0.06 16.24
C ALA A 65 18.60 -1.32 15.90
N PHE A 66 19.44 -1.43 14.87
CA PHE A 66 20.05 -2.71 14.50
C PHE A 66 20.82 -3.31 15.68
N LEU A 67 20.53 -4.58 15.97
CA LEU A 67 21.16 -5.31 17.07
C LEU A 67 22.15 -6.34 16.56
N LEU A 68 21.70 -7.27 15.71
CA LEU A 68 22.49 -8.42 15.25
C LEU A 68 21.87 -9.08 14.01
N THR A 69 22.65 -9.97 13.39
CA THR A 69 22.20 -10.84 12.29
C THR A 69 22.43 -12.30 12.66
N GLU A 70 21.42 -13.14 12.44
CA GLU A 70 21.41 -14.58 12.74
C GLU A 70 20.94 -15.41 11.54
N ASP A 71 21.00 -16.73 11.69
CA ASP A 71 20.45 -17.68 10.72
C ASP A 71 18.93 -17.61 10.72
N CYS A 72 18.37 -17.49 9.51
CA CYS A 72 16.94 -17.47 9.31
C CYS A 72 16.36 -18.88 9.48
N PRO A 73 15.32 -19.07 10.30
CA PRO A 73 14.75 -20.39 10.52
C PRO A 73 13.97 -20.93 9.31
N GLN A 74 13.60 -20.05 8.37
CA GLN A 74 12.87 -20.43 7.16
C GLN A 74 13.80 -20.83 6.01
N CYS A 75 14.83 -20.03 5.71
CA CYS A 75 15.70 -20.27 4.55
C CYS A 75 17.12 -20.74 4.90
N GLY A 76 17.50 -20.77 6.18
CA GLY A 76 18.81 -21.22 6.64
C GLY A 76 19.97 -20.25 6.36
N LEU A 77 19.71 -19.08 5.79
CA LEU A 77 20.75 -18.07 5.52
C LEU A 77 20.96 -17.15 6.72
N THR A 78 22.21 -16.73 6.96
CA THR A 78 22.61 -15.72 7.96
C THR A 78 22.21 -14.31 7.53
N LYS A 79 20.90 -14.10 7.38
CA LYS A 79 20.28 -12.87 6.88
C LYS A 79 19.06 -12.45 7.72
N LEU A 80 18.87 -13.03 8.90
CA LEU A 80 17.82 -12.63 9.83
C LEU A 80 18.32 -11.47 10.69
N ASN A 81 17.89 -10.25 10.35
CA ASN A 81 18.26 -9.08 11.14
C ASN A 81 17.30 -8.92 12.32
N THR A 82 17.86 -8.64 13.49
CA THR A 82 17.10 -8.24 14.68
C THR A 82 17.31 -6.75 14.93
N TYR A 83 16.23 -6.05 15.22
CA TYR A 83 16.20 -4.64 15.59
C TYR A 83 15.59 -4.46 16.98
N LYS A 84 16.28 -3.76 17.89
CA LYS A 84 15.75 -3.32 19.19
C LYS A 84 15.20 -1.91 19.04
N ILE A 85 13.93 -1.82 18.63
CA ILE A 85 13.27 -0.53 18.36
C ILE A 85 12.98 0.22 19.68
N SER A 86 12.63 -0.51 20.74
CA SER A 86 12.51 0.03 22.10
C SER A 86 12.90 -1.05 23.13
N ASP A 87 12.84 -0.73 24.42
CA ASP A 87 13.09 -1.72 25.48
C ASP A 87 12.08 -2.87 25.51
N THR A 88 10.89 -2.66 24.94
CA THR A 88 9.79 -3.63 24.90
C THR A 88 9.35 -3.96 23.48
N PHE A 89 10.17 -3.64 22.47
CA PHE A 89 9.83 -3.92 21.08
C PHE A 89 11.05 -4.32 20.26
N TYR A 90 11.08 -5.60 19.92
CA TYR A 90 12.05 -6.23 19.02
C TYR A 90 11.35 -6.69 17.75
N LEU A 91 12.06 -6.54 16.64
CA LEU A 91 11.61 -6.90 15.30
C LEU A 91 12.68 -7.75 14.63
N CYS A 92 12.29 -8.93 14.16
CA CYS A 92 13.14 -9.82 13.38
C CYS A 92 12.66 -9.81 11.93
N GLU A 93 13.56 -9.68 10.98
CA GLU A 93 13.23 -9.68 9.55
C GLU A 93 14.34 -10.33 8.73
N CYS A 94 13.99 -11.37 7.98
CA CYS A 94 14.90 -11.98 7.03
C CYS A 94 15.00 -11.11 5.78
N GLN A 95 16.22 -10.73 5.43
CA GLN A 95 16.51 -9.92 4.25
C GLN A 95 16.43 -10.71 2.93
N ASP A 96 16.21 -12.03 3.01
CA ASP A 96 16.21 -12.95 1.87
C ASP A 96 14.82 -13.51 1.56
N CYS A 97 14.21 -14.19 2.52
CA CYS A 97 12.91 -14.83 2.34
C CYS A 97 11.75 -14.03 2.93
N GLY A 98 12.00 -12.87 3.54
CA GLY A 98 10.94 -11.96 3.97
C GLY A 98 10.20 -12.35 5.25
N ILE A 99 10.46 -13.54 5.82
CA ILE A 99 9.85 -13.92 7.09
C ILE A 99 10.22 -12.91 8.18
N HIS A 100 9.25 -12.61 9.03
CA HIS A 100 9.44 -11.65 10.10
C HIS A 100 8.62 -12.01 11.34
N GLY A 101 9.01 -11.46 12.47
CA GLY A 101 8.34 -11.66 13.75
C GLY A 101 8.66 -10.52 14.70
N ARG A 102 7.85 -10.37 15.76
CA ARG A 102 8.02 -9.29 16.73
C ARG A 102 7.74 -9.77 18.14
N GLY A 103 8.34 -9.11 19.13
CA GLY A 103 8.16 -9.48 20.52
C GLY A 103 8.75 -8.46 21.48
N GLU A 104 8.43 -8.60 22.77
CA GLU A 104 8.94 -7.70 23.81
C GLU A 104 10.42 -7.92 24.12
N THR A 105 10.93 -9.11 23.80
CA THR A 105 12.33 -9.49 23.91
C THR A 105 12.81 -10.13 22.62
N HIS A 106 14.13 -10.20 22.43
CA HIS A 106 14.72 -10.90 21.29
C HIS A 106 14.23 -12.36 21.17
N SER A 107 14.18 -13.10 22.28
CA SER A 107 13.70 -14.49 22.28
C SER A 107 12.23 -14.62 21.88
N LEU A 108 11.38 -13.67 22.30
CA LEU A 108 9.97 -13.67 21.90
C LEU A 108 9.79 -13.27 20.43
N ALA A 109 10.59 -12.32 19.93
CA ALA A 109 10.58 -11.94 18.52
C ALA A 109 11.06 -13.10 17.62
N LEU A 110 12.11 -13.82 18.03
CA LEU A 110 12.55 -15.04 17.37
C LEU A 110 11.44 -16.10 17.39
N LYS A 111 10.86 -16.40 18.55
CA LYS A 111 9.75 -17.36 18.65
C LYS A 111 8.60 -16.99 17.70
N SER A 112 8.19 -15.71 17.69
CA SER A 112 7.18 -15.22 16.74
C SER A 112 7.58 -15.41 15.28
N THR A 113 8.87 -15.31 14.95
CA THR A 113 9.39 -15.55 13.59
C THR A 113 9.33 -17.04 13.24
N PHE A 114 9.64 -17.92 14.18
CA PHE A 114 9.49 -19.37 14.00
C PHE A 114 8.03 -19.78 13.83
N ASP A 115 7.14 -19.22 14.67
CA ASP A 115 5.70 -19.52 14.63
C ASP A 115 5.06 -19.08 13.30
N ALA A 116 5.65 -18.11 12.59
CA ALA A 116 5.21 -17.61 11.29
C ALA A 116 5.63 -18.47 10.07
N ILE A 117 6.40 -19.55 10.29
CA ILE A 117 6.86 -20.43 9.21
C ILE A 117 5.66 -21.09 8.52
N GLY A 118 5.58 -20.92 7.20
CA GLY A 118 4.50 -21.48 6.38
C GLY A 118 3.29 -20.56 6.21
N ASP A 119 3.22 -19.44 6.93
CA ASP A 119 2.11 -18.48 6.81
C ASP A 119 2.19 -17.61 5.54
N GLY A 120 3.29 -17.70 4.79
CA GLY A 120 3.51 -16.89 3.58
C GLY A 120 3.72 -15.40 3.87
N LEU A 121 4.10 -15.04 5.10
CA LEU A 121 4.35 -13.66 5.49
C LEU A 121 5.68 -13.15 4.91
N ASP A 122 5.62 -12.04 4.19
CA ASP A 122 6.79 -11.29 3.71
C ASP A 122 6.67 -9.82 4.10
N TRP A 123 7.63 -9.31 4.90
CA TRP A 123 7.62 -7.90 5.31
C TRP A 123 7.79 -6.93 4.13
N ARG A 124 8.30 -7.42 2.99
CA ARG A 124 8.49 -6.65 1.76
C ARG A 124 7.21 -6.48 0.95
N ASP A 125 6.18 -7.25 1.24
CA ASP A 125 4.86 -7.09 0.61
C ASP A 125 4.06 -5.95 1.26
N ASN A 126 4.45 -5.55 2.47
CA ASN A 126 3.78 -4.50 3.26
C ASN A 126 4.65 -3.23 3.36
N VAL A 127 5.17 -2.76 2.24
CA VAL A 127 5.86 -1.47 2.18
C VAL A 127 4.80 -0.35 2.20
N ILE A 128 4.84 0.51 3.23
CA ILE A 128 3.96 1.69 3.41
C ILE A 128 4.16 2.72 2.30
#